data_AF-A0A858JHX3-F1
#
_entry.id   AF-A0A858JHX3-F1
#
_cell.length_a   1.000
_cell.length_b   1.000
_cell.length_c   1.000
_cell.angle_alpha   90.00
_cell.angle_beta   90.00
_cell.angle_gamma   90.00
#
_symmetry.space_group_name_H-M   'P 1'
#
loop_
_entity.id
_entity.type
_entity.pdbx_description
1 polymer ?
#
loop_
_entity_poly.entity_id
_entity_poly.type
_entity_poly.pdbx_seq_one_letter_code
_entity_poly.pdbx_strand_id
1 'polypeptide(L)'
;MELIVYYKNFLELCKDDVYTLFYFWEPEIIRTWRNSGIEYERTWCQEALDFAYRVIKIGFMGIDYPDGDPTQEEINYIFAQMSQNTPNNIDGFAIWSSYQLYLSDKGRDFLEACGNSQINNTFNKRLVNILDINHVGFDKHGFVPIRF
;
A
#
# COMPACT_ATOMS: atom_id res chain seq x y z
N MET A 1 -5.33 16.24 8.03
CA MET A 1 -6.23 15.28 7.37
C MET A 1 -5.62 13.91 7.60
N GLU A 2 -6.23 13.10 8.46
CA GLU A 2 -5.56 12.02 9.19
C GLU A 2 -5.22 10.82 8.29
N LEU A 3 -3.98 10.31 8.36
CA LEU A 3 -3.50 9.09 7.70
C LEU A 3 -4.46 7.89 7.85
N ILE A 4 -5.24 7.89 8.94
CA ILE A 4 -6.30 6.94 9.24
C ILE A 4 -7.46 6.99 8.22
N VAL A 5 -7.84 8.18 7.73
CA VAL A 5 -8.86 8.35 6.69
C VAL A 5 -8.37 7.75 5.38
N TYR A 6 -7.11 7.95 5.01
CA TYR A 6 -6.49 7.30 3.85
C TYR A 6 -6.45 5.79 4.02
N TYR A 7 -6.11 5.29 5.22
CA TYR A 7 -6.14 3.87 5.55
C TYR A 7 -7.52 3.26 5.42
N LYS A 8 -8.55 3.96 5.91
CA LYS A 8 -9.92 3.52 5.81
C LYS A 8 -10.39 3.53 4.36
N ASN A 9 -10.17 4.62 3.62
CA ASN A 9 -10.56 4.72 2.22
C ASN A 9 -9.87 3.64 1.38
N PHE A 10 -8.59 3.41 1.61
CA PHE A 10 -7.84 2.36 0.94
C PHE A 10 -8.39 0.97 1.26
N LEU A 11 -8.59 0.64 2.54
CA LEU A 11 -9.10 -0.67 2.91
C LEU A 11 -10.54 -0.90 2.43
N GLU A 12 -11.37 0.15 2.36
CA GLU A 12 -12.70 0.09 1.73
C GLU A 12 -12.59 -0.15 0.22
N LEU A 13 -11.66 0.50 -0.50
CA LEU A 13 -11.39 0.24 -1.92
C LEU A 13 -10.96 -1.23 -2.14
N CYS A 14 -10.20 -1.80 -1.21
CA CYS A 14 -9.78 -3.20 -1.26
C CYS A 14 -10.89 -4.24 -1.02
N LYS A 15 -12.10 -3.83 -0.59
CA LYS A 15 -13.24 -4.76 -0.47
C LYS A 15 -13.77 -5.20 -1.83
N ASP A 16 -13.68 -4.31 -2.82
CA ASP A 16 -14.23 -4.52 -4.15
C ASP A 16 -13.14 -4.88 -5.18
N ASP A 17 -11.91 -4.37 -5.02
CA ASP A 17 -10.77 -4.74 -5.85
C ASP A 17 -9.44 -4.70 -5.07
N VAL A 18 -8.85 -5.87 -4.92
CA VAL A 18 -7.75 -6.16 -3.99
C VAL A 18 -6.43 -5.52 -4.43
N TYR A 19 -6.29 -5.19 -5.71
CA TYR A 19 -5.01 -4.84 -6.32
C TYR A 19 -4.78 -3.33 -6.53
N THR A 20 -5.67 -2.50 -6.00
CA THR A 20 -5.86 -1.09 -6.38
C THR A 20 -4.70 -0.14 -6.05
N LEU A 21 -3.74 -0.51 -5.17
CA LEU A 21 -2.68 0.44 -4.75
C LEU A 21 -1.68 0.75 -5.86
N PHE A 22 -1.42 -0.22 -6.74
CA PHE A 22 -0.44 -0.10 -7.83
C PHE A 22 -0.97 -0.69 -9.14
N TYR A 23 -2.28 -0.65 -9.34
CA TYR A 23 -2.89 -1.19 -10.55
C TYR A 23 -2.57 -0.29 -11.75
N PHE A 24 -1.55 -0.73 -12.46
CA PHE A 24 -1.02 -0.13 -13.68
C PHE A 24 -1.15 -1.08 -14.87
N TRP A 25 -1.75 -2.27 -14.67
CA TRP A 25 -1.79 -3.36 -15.65
C TRP A 25 -3.05 -3.40 -16.52
N GLU A 26 -4.01 -2.49 -16.32
CA GLU A 26 -5.04 -2.29 -17.34
C GLU A 26 -4.45 -1.57 -18.56
N PRO A 27 -4.64 -2.09 -19.78
CA PRO A 27 -4.22 -1.41 -21.00
C PRO A 27 -4.78 0.02 -21.11
N GLU A 28 -5.98 0.26 -20.58
CA GLU A 28 -6.58 1.58 -20.51
C GLU A 28 -5.89 2.50 -19.50
N ILE A 29 -5.42 1.99 -18.36
CA ILE A 29 -4.66 2.76 -17.35
C ILE A 29 -3.27 3.09 -17.86
N ILE A 30 -2.56 2.17 -18.53
CA ILE A 30 -1.26 2.47 -19.18
C ILE A 30 -1.42 3.57 -20.23
N ARG A 31 -2.48 3.47 -21.03
CA ARG A 31 -2.81 4.47 -22.05
C ARG A 31 -3.21 5.80 -21.40
N THR A 32 -3.95 5.76 -20.29
CA THR A 32 -4.34 6.94 -19.52
C THR A 32 -3.13 7.59 -18.88
N TRP A 33 -2.24 6.86 -18.20
CA TRP A 33 -0.99 7.37 -17.63
C TRP A 33 -0.08 8.02 -18.68
N ARG A 34 0.12 7.35 -19.83
CA ARG A 34 0.89 7.91 -20.95
C ARG A 34 0.25 9.17 -21.53
N ASN A 35 -1.07 9.24 -21.57
CA ASN A 35 -1.82 10.36 -22.15
C ASN A 35 -2.13 11.48 -21.15
N SER A 36 -2.13 11.19 -19.85
CA SER A 36 -2.52 12.11 -18.79
C SER A 36 -1.38 13.01 -18.35
N GLY A 37 -0.12 12.61 -18.60
CA GLY A 37 1.06 13.31 -18.11
C GLY A 37 1.08 13.41 -16.59
N ILE A 38 0.49 12.43 -15.88
CA ILE A 38 0.46 12.43 -14.41
C ILE A 38 1.89 12.22 -13.91
N GLU A 39 2.44 13.28 -13.32
CA GLU A 39 3.66 13.22 -12.54
C GLU A 39 3.30 12.95 -11.08
N TYR A 40 3.73 11.79 -10.58
CA TYR A 40 3.65 11.45 -9.17
C TYR A 40 4.69 12.26 -8.40
N GLU A 41 4.21 13.10 -7.48
CA GLU A 41 5.08 13.87 -6.59
C GLU A 41 5.88 12.94 -5.66
N ARG A 42 7.08 13.37 -5.27
CA ARG A 42 7.93 12.64 -4.32
C ARG A 42 7.21 12.36 -2.99
N THR A 43 6.41 13.32 -2.51
CA THR A 43 5.61 13.17 -1.30
C THR A 43 4.59 12.06 -1.43
N TRP A 44 3.86 12.02 -2.55
CA TRP A 44 2.91 10.95 -2.83
C TRP A 44 3.60 9.58 -2.86
N CYS A 45 4.75 9.48 -3.54
CA CYS A 45 5.51 8.23 -3.60
C CYS A 45 5.95 7.78 -2.21
N GLN A 46 6.41 8.71 -1.37
CA GLN A 46 6.79 8.41 0.01
C GLN A 46 5.60 7.90 0.81
N GLU A 47 4.45 8.57 0.74
CA GLU A 47 3.24 8.19 1.45
C GLU A 47 2.69 6.83 1.00
N ALA A 48 2.70 6.55 -0.30
CA ALA A 48 2.28 5.27 -0.86
C ALA A 48 3.18 4.11 -0.40
N LEU A 49 4.50 4.30 -0.43
CA LEU A 49 5.46 3.31 0.02
C LEU A 49 5.35 3.08 1.53
N ASP A 50 5.27 4.17 2.29
CA ASP A 50 5.06 4.14 3.73
C ASP A 50 3.75 3.43 4.09
N PHE A 51 2.69 3.63 3.32
CA PHE A 51 1.42 2.95 3.50
C PHE A 51 1.54 1.44 3.26
N ALA A 52 2.07 1.05 2.08
CA ALA A 52 2.26 -0.35 1.69
C ALA A 52 3.07 -1.12 2.74
N TYR A 53 4.13 -0.49 3.26
CA TYR A 53 4.95 -1.09 4.32
C TYR A 53 4.12 -1.42 5.56
N ARG A 54 3.27 -0.49 6.00
CA ARG A 54 2.46 -0.67 7.21
C ARG A 54 1.47 -1.82 7.06
N VAL A 55 0.70 -1.84 5.97
CA VAL A 55 -0.33 -2.87 5.74
C VAL A 55 0.28 -4.27 5.63
N ILE A 56 1.45 -4.39 5.01
CA ILE A 56 2.19 -5.66 4.95
C ILE A 56 2.73 -6.04 6.32
N LYS A 57 3.32 -5.09 7.04
CA LYS A 57 3.96 -5.39 8.33
C LYS A 57 2.96 -5.83 9.40
N ILE A 58 1.75 -5.28 9.39
CA ILE A 58 0.67 -5.74 10.28
C ILE A 58 -0.05 -6.99 9.75
N GLY A 59 0.35 -7.50 8.59
CA GLY A 59 -0.20 -8.69 7.95
C GLY A 59 -1.63 -8.50 7.46
N PHE A 60 -2.05 -7.28 7.12
CA PHE A 60 -3.33 -7.04 6.47
C PHE A 60 -3.24 -7.27 4.98
N MET A 61 -2.07 -7.09 4.40
CA MET A 61 -1.82 -7.37 3.00
C MET A 61 -0.58 -8.24 2.78
N GLY A 62 -0.57 -8.95 1.67
CA GLY A 62 0.62 -9.57 1.09
C GLY A 62 1.01 -8.90 -0.23
N ILE A 63 2.12 -9.34 -0.79
CA ILE A 63 2.54 -9.02 -2.16
C ILE A 63 2.33 -10.28 -2.98
N ASP A 64 1.65 -10.16 -4.11
CA ASP A 64 1.58 -11.25 -5.08
C ASP A 64 2.97 -11.47 -5.66
N TYR A 65 3.58 -12.60 -5.30
CA TYR A 65 4.98 -12.90 -5.58
C TYR A 65 5.09 -14.30 -6.18
N PRO A 66 5.95 -14.51 -7.18
CA PRO A 66 6.14 -15.83 -7.77
C PRO A 66 6.50 -16.85 -6.69
N ASP A 67 5.89 -18.03 -6.77
CA ASP A 67 6.19 -19.20 -5.93
C ASP A 67 5.82 -19.08 -4.42
N GLY A 68 5.05 -18.06 -4.01
CA GLY A 68 4.49 -17.95 -2.67
C GLY A 68 4.59 -16.55 -2.06
N ASP A 69 4.49 -16.44 -0.74
CA ASP A 69 4.70 -15.16 -0.05
C ASP A 69 6.20 -14.79 -0.03
N PRO A 70 6.56 -13.52 -0.29
CA PRO A 70 7.95 -13.11 -0.26
C PRO A 70 8.53 -13.18 1.16
N THR A 71 9.79 -13.57 1.24
CA THR A 71 10.60 -13.47 2.45
C THR A 71 10.77 -12.02 2.89
N GLN A 72 11.17 -11.80 4.15
CA GLN A 72 11.44 -10.44 4.64
C GLN A 72 12.58 -9.75 3.88
N GLU A 73 13.56 -10.50 3.37
CA GLU A 73 14.64 -9.98 2.53
C GLU A 73 14.13 -9.51 1.17
N GLU A 74 13.25 -10.29 0.54
CA GLU A 74 12.60 -9.92 -0.73
C GLU A 74 11.69 -8.71 -0.57
N ILE A 75 10.91 -8.62 0.51
CA ILE A 75 10.13 -7.42 0.84
C ILE A 75 11.06 -6.21 0.95
N ASN A 76 12.19 -6.32 1.68
CA ASN A 76 13.12 -5.21 1.80
C ASN A 76 13.71 -4.79 0.45
N TYR A 77 14.02 -5.76 -0.41
CA TYR A 77 14.50 -5.53 -1.77
C TYR A 77 13.47 -4.81 -2.63
N ILE A 78 12.21 -5.27 -2.64
CA ILE A 78 11.10 -4.66 -3.38
C ILE A 78 10.94 -3.18 -3.01
N PHE A 79 10.88 -2.89 -1.71
CA PHE A 79 10.73 -1.51 -1.23
C PHE A 79 11.94 -0.64 -1.58
N ALA A 80 13.15 -1.21 -1.57
CA ALA A 80 14.36 -0.50 -2.00
C ALA A 80 14.37 -0.21 -3.51
N GLN A 81 13.84 -1.11 -4.34
CA GLN A 81 13.68 -0.88 -5.78
C GLN A 81 12.66 0.24 -6.05
N MET A 82 11.50 0.19 -5.40
CA MET A 82 10.48 1.24 -5.52
C MET A 82 11.02 2.60 -5.08
N SER A 83 11.82 2.66 -4.01
CA SER A 83 12.35 3.95 -3.52
C SER A 83 13.40 4.60 -4.42
N GLN A 84 14.07 3.81 -5.27
CA GLN A 84 15.11 4.27 -6.19
C GLN A 84 14.56 4.66 -7.56
N ASN A 85 13.35 4.22 -7.91
CA ASN A 85 12.82 4.36 -9.25
C ASN A 85 11.49 5.11 -9.24
N THR A 86 11.40 6.21 -9.99
CA THR A 86 10.18 7.01 -10.09
C THR A 86 9.14 6.34 -10.98
N PRO A 87 7.87 6.26 -10.58
CA PRO A 87 6.79 5.78 -11.45
C PRO A 87 6.54 6.69 -12.65
N ASN A 88 7.19 7.86 -12.74
CA ASN A 88 7.09 8.81 -13.85
C ASN A 88 7.88 8.38 -15.10
N ASN A 89 8.74 7.36 -15.00
CA ASN A 89 9.45 6.79 -16.15
C ASN A 89 9.08 5.32 -16.35
N ILE A 90 9.41 4.75 -17.51
CA ILE A 90 8.94 3.42 -17.90
C ILE A 90 9.47 2.31 -16.98
N ASP A 91 10.73 2.42 -16.52
CA ASP A 91 11.39 1.41 -15.70
C ASP A 91 10.85 1.43 -14.26
N GLY A 92 10.68 2.62 -13.67
CA GLY A 92 10.06 2.76 -12.37
C GLY A 92 8.57 2.44 -12.41
N PHE A 93 7.86 2.79 -13.47
CA PHE A 93 6.48 2.33 -13.68
C PHE A 93 6.40 0.80 -13.67
N ALA A 94 7.30 0.12 -14.40
CA ALA A 94 7.36 -1.34 -14.41
C ALA A 94 7.63 -1.91 -13.00
N ILE A 95 8.56 -1.32 -12.24
CA ILE A 95 8.86 -1.75 -10.86
C ILE A 95 7.65 -1.58 -9.94
N TRP A 96 7.02 -0.40 -9.95
CA TRP A 96 5.90 -0.10 -9.06
C TRP A 96 4.66 -0.93 -9.41
N SER A 97 4.49 -1.29 -10.68
CA SER A 97 3.37 -2.10 -11.16
C SER A 97 3.56 -3.61 -11.04
N SER A 98 4.80 -4.08 -10.90
CA SER A 98 5.10 -5.52 -10.84
C SER A 98 4.66 -6.15 -9.52
N TYR A 99 4.73 -5.39 -8.42
CA TYR A 99 4.45 -5.89 -7.08
C TYR A 99 3.03 -5.53 -6.68
N GLN A 100 2.09 -6.37 -7.11
CA GLN A 100 0.68 -6.18 -6.77
C GLN A 100 0.44 -6.54 -5.31
N LEU A 101 -0.32 -5.70 -4.61
CA LEU A 101 -0.72 -5.98 -3.23
C LEU A 101 -2.00 -6.79 -3.23
N TYR A 102 -2.14 -7.69 -2.26
CA TYR A 102 -3.38 -8.40 -2.04
C TYR A 102 -3.85 -8.35 -0.59
N LEU A 103 -5.16 -8.41 -0.37
CA LEU A 103 -5.79 -8.42 0.94
C LEU A 103 -5.70 -9.83 1.51
N SER A 104 -5.06 -9.96 2.67
CA SER A 104 -4.98 -11.23 3.41
C SER A 104 -6.30 -11.55 4.13
N ASP A 105 -6.45 -12.78 4.61
CA ASP A 105 -7.58 -13.18 5.48
C ASP A 105 -7.68 -12.28 6.71
N LYS A 106 -6.54 -11.98 7.37
CA LYS A 106 -6.50 -11.09 8.54
C LYS A 106 -6.99 -9.68 8.21
N GLY A 107 -6.65 -9.17 7.03
CA GLY A 107 -7.13 -7.88 6.54
C GLY A 107 -8.63 -7.88 6.26
N ARG A 108 -9.14 -8.95 5.64
CA ARG A 108 -10.58 -9.17 5.41
C ARG A 108 -11.36 -9.22 6.71
N ASP A 109 -10.94 -10.07 7.65
CA ASP A 109 -11.59 -10.23 8.96
C ASP A 109 -11.64 -8.90 9.73
N PHE A 110 -10.55 -8.12 9.67
CA PHE A 110 -10.50 -6.81 10.29
C PHE A 110 -11.53 -5.86 9.66
N LEU A 111 -11.67 -5.86 8.33
CA LEU A 111 -12.63 -5.04 7.61
C LEU A 111 -14.07 -5.43 7.89
N GLU A 112 -14.39 -6.73 7.87
CA GLU A 112 -15.72 -7.24 8.20
C GLU A 112 -16.14 -6.90 9.63
N ALA A 113 -15.22 -7.09 10.58
CA ALA A 113 -15.44 -6.73 11.99
C ALA A 113 -15.74 -5.24 12.19
N CYS A 114 -15.29 -4.39 11.26
CA CYS A 114 -15.48 -2.96 11.32
C CYS A 114 -16.65 -2.45 10.49
N GLY A 115 -16.97 -3.09 9.35
CA GLY A 115 -18.10 -2.75 8.47
C GLY A 115 -19.46 -2.91 9.14
N ASN A 116 -19.57 -3.79 10.14
CA ASN A 116 -20.77 -3.95 10.98
C ASN A 116 -20.90 -2.89 12.08
N SER A 117 -19.90 -2.02 12.26
CA SER A 117 -19.89 -0.99 13.29
C SER A 117 -20.02 0.40 12.67
N GLN A 118 -21.13 1.10 12.92
CA GLN A 118 -21.28 2.53 12.63
C GLN A 118 -20.33 3.44 13.45
N ILE A 119 -19.23 2.91 13.98
CA ILE A 119 -18.40 3.61 14.97
C ILE A 119 -16.96 3.75 14.45
N ASN A 120 -16.72 4.83 13.70
CA ASN A 120 -15.40 5.29 13.27
C ASN A 120 -14.35 5.27 14.40
N ASN A 121 -14.76 5.59 15.63
CA ASN A 121 -13.86 5.62 16.79
C ASN A 121 -13.35 4.24 17.22
N THR A 122 -14.13 3.17 17.01
CA THR A 122 -13.72 1.80 17.35
C THR A 122 -12.71 1.27 16.34
N PHE A 123 -12.93 1.56 15.06
CA PHE A 123 -11.97 1.26 13.98
C PHE A 123 -10.62 1.91 14.26
N ASN A 124 -10.62 3.23 14.48
CA ASN A 124 -9.39 4.00 14.69
C ASN A 124 -8.58 3.47 15.88
N LYS A 125 -9.23 3.24 17.02
CA LYS A 125 -8.56 2.69 18.22
C LYS A 125 -7.97 1.30 17.99
N ARG A 126 -8.70 0.43 17.28
CA ARG A 126 -8.21 -0.92 16.97
C ARG A 126 -7.02 -0.88 16.02
N LEU A 127 -7.09 -0.06 14.97
CA LEU A 127 -6.01 0.09 14.01
C LEU A 127 -4.75 0.65 14.68
N VAL A 128 -4.88 1.70 15.50
CA VAL A 128 -3.78 2.27 16.29
C VAL A 128 -3.13 1.21 17.18
N ASN A 129 -3.94 0.46 17.93
CA ASN A 129 -3.42 -0.60 18.80
C ASN A 129 -2.66 -1.69 18.02
N ILE A 130 -3.18 -2.12 16.87
CA ILE A 130 -2.50 -3.11 16.01
C ILE A 130 -1.16 -2.57 15.53
N LEU A 131 -1.13 -1.31 15.08
CA LEU A 131 0.09 -0.65 14.62
C LEU A 131 1.13 -0.52 15.74
N ASP A 132 0.70 -0.14 16.94
CA ASP A 132 1.58 -0.05 18.12
C ASP A 132 2.17 -1.40 18.52
N ILE A 133 1.35 -2.45 18.57
CA ILE A 133 1.78 -3.84 18.87
C ILE A 133 2.80 -4.32 17.85
N ASN A 134 2.67 -3.93 16.58
CA ASN A 134 3.62 -4.31 15.52
C ASN A 134 4.82 -3.34 15.43
N HIS A 135 4.90 -2.33 16.29
CA HIS A 135 5.93 -1.27 16.30
C HIS A 135 5.99 -0.43 15.01
N VAL A 136 4.84 -0.28 14.37
CA VAL A 136 4.62 0.42 13.10
C VAL A 136 3.81 1.70 13.35
N GLY A 137 4.45 2.79 13.78
CA GLY A 137 3.75 4.04 14.09
C GLY A 137 3.23 4.82 12.87
N PHE A 138 2.33 5.79 13.10
CA PHE A 138 1.80 6.69 12.05
C PHE A 138 2.82 7.76 11.62
N ASP A 139 3.67 8.24 12.52
CA ASP A 139 4.58 9.38 12.26
C ASP A 139 5.92 8.99 11.58
N LYS A 140 6.10 7.72 11.23
CA LYS A 140 7.30 7.25 10.53
C LYS A 140 7.19 7.58 9.05
N HIS A 141 7.61 8.79 8.67
CA HIS A 141 7.90 9.11 7.27
C HIS A 141 9.26 8.49 6.91
N GLY A 142 9.28 7.52 6.00
CA GLY A 142 10.52 6.92 5.51
C GLY A 142 10.92 5.62 6.20
N PHE A 143 10.03 4.62 6.24
CA PHE A 143 10.50 3.24 6.48
C PHE A 143 11.56 2.85 5.45
N VAL A 144 11.32 3.24 4.20
CA VAL A 144 12.32 3.33 3.14
C VAL A 144 12.17 4.71 2.49
N PRO A 145 13.19 5.60 2.56
CA PRO A 145 13.09 6.93 1.98
C PRO A 145 13.20 6.88 0.45
N ILE A 146 12.34 7.62 -0.24
CA ILE A 146 12.45 7.86 -1.69
C ILE A 146 13.78 8.57 -2.00
N ARG A 147 14.52 8.10 -3.02
CA ARG A 147 15.88 8.54 -3.35
C ARG A 147 16.06 9.18 -4.73
N PHE A 148 15.09 9.05 -5.62
CA PHE A 148 15.10 9.72 -6.92
C PHE A 148 14.73 11.21 -6.83
#